data_AF-A0A7V4ZY72-F1
#
_entry.id   AF-A0A7V4ZY72-F1
#
_cell.length_a   1.000
_cell.length_b   1.000
_cell.length_c   1.000
_cell.angle_alpha   90.00
_cell.angle_beta   90.00
_cell.angle_gamma   90.00
#
_symmetry.space_group_name_H-M   'P 1'
#
loop_
_entity.id
_entity.type
_entity.pdbx_description
1 polymer ?
#
loop_
_entity_poly.entity_id
_entity_poly.type
_entity_poly.pdbx_seq_one_letter_code
_entity_poly.pdbx_strand_id
1 'polypeptide(L)' 'MRIAVVVPPLRDFYLTPHRLSALGARIMAVLCRKAGHEVALFLFPSKERARSLPLPPEASYLLPSMVP' A
#
# COMPACT_ATOMS: atom_id res chain seq x y z
N MET A 1 -21.70 -13.16 8.36
CA MET A 1 -21.60 -12.68 6.95
C MET A 1 -20.29 -13.16 6.35
N ARG A 2 -20.18 -13.17 5.02
CA ARG A 2 -18.92 -13.36 4.30
C ARG A 2 -18.32 -12.01 3.96
N ILE A 3 -17.07 -11.78 4.36
CA ILE A 3 -16.38 -10.49 4.23
C ILE A 3 -15.05 -10.71 3.51
N ALA A 4 -14.81 -9.93 2.46
CA ALA A 4 -13.51 -9.86 1.82
C ALA A 4 -12.82 -8.56 2.22
N VAL A 5 -11.66 -8.67 2.86
CA VAL A 5 -10.77 -7.53 3.11
C VAL A 5 -9.72 -7.52 2.00
N VAL A 6 -9.73 -6.50 1.16
CA VAL A 6 -8.87 -6.42 -0.01
C VAL A 6 -7.94 -5.21 0.11
N VAL A 7 -6.64 -5.45 0.00
CA VAL A 7 -5.62 -4.40 -0.15
C VAL A 7 -5.15 -4.42 -1.60
N PRO A 8 -5.50 -3.39 -2.40
CA PRO A 8 -5.13 -3.34 -3.80
C PRO A 8 -3.62 -3.11 -3.98
N PRO A 9 -3.09 -3.36 -5.19
CA PRO A 9 -1.75 -2.94 -5.57
C PRO A 9 -1.51 -1.45 -5.35
N LEU A 10 -0.44 -1.13 -4.63
CA LEU A 10 0.08 0.23 -4.57
C LEU A 10 0.79 0.54 -5.88
N ARG A 11 0.42 1.66 -6.49
CA ARG A 11 1.01 2.18 -7.75
C ARG A 11 1.46 3.64 -7.61
N ASP A 12 1.68 4.08 -6.38
CA ASP A 12 2.04 5.45 -6.06
C ASP A 12 3.55 5.57 -5.73
N PHE A 13 4.00 6.82 -5.57
CA PHE A 13 5.40 7.15 -5.26
C PHE A 13 5.72 7.01 -3.76
N TYR A 14 4.75 6.62 -2.93
CA TYR A 14 4.86 6.58 -1.47
C TYR A 14 5.00 5.13 -0.98
N LEU A 15 5.98 4.41 -1.55
CA LEU A 15 6.36 3.08 -1.12
C LEU A 15 7.15 3.16 0.20
N THR A 16 6.43 3.13 1.31
CA THR A 16 7.04 2.97 2.63
C THR A 16 6.83 1.55 3.16
N PRO A 17 7.75 1.00 3.99
CA PRO A 17 7.53 -0.28 4.67
C PRO A 17 6.19 -0.33 5.42
N HIS A 18 5.77 0.79 6.00
CA HIS A 18 4.49 0.92 6.70
C HIS A 18 3.30 0.69 5.77
N ARG A 19 3.31 1.26 4.56
CA ARG A 19 2.25 1.08 3.56
C ARG A 19 2.20 -0.36 3.03
N LEU A 20 3.36 -1.00 2.89
CA LEU A 20 3.46 -2.39 2.44
C LEU A 20 3.02 -3.42 3.50
N SER A 21 3.01 -3.06 4.78
CA SER A 21 2.67 -3.98 5.88
C SER A 21 1.20 -4.47 5.85
N ALA A 22 0.31 -3.67 5.26
CA ALA A 22 -1.14 -3.87 5.33
C ALA A 22 -1.67 -4.08 6.76
N LEU A 23 -1.04 -3.47 7.77
CA LEU A 23 -1.36 -3.70 9.19
C LEU A 23 -2.83 -3.44 9.52
N GLY A 24 -3.40 -2.33 9.02
CA GLY A 24 -4.81 -2.00 9.22
C GLY A 24 -5.77 -3.07 8.68
N ALA A 25 -5.50 -3.60 7.49
CA ALA A 25 -6.30 -4.67 6.89
C ALA A 25 -6.23 -5.97 7.70
N ARG A 26 -5.05 -6.30 8.26
CA ARG A 26 -4.88 -7.45 9.15
C ARG A 26 -5.68 -7.28 10.45
N ILE A 27 -5.63 -6.09 11.06
CA ILE A 27 -6.40 -5.78 12.27
C ILE A 27 -7.89 -5.94 11.99
N MET A 28 -8.40 -5.38 10.89
CA MET A 28 -9.81 -5.51 10.52
C MET A 28 -10.22 -6.96 10.30
N ALA A 29 -9.42 -7.75 9.59
CA ALA A 29 -9.72 -9.16 9.40
C ALA A 29 -9.82 -9.92 10.73
N VAL A 30 -8.95 -9.61 11.70
CA VAL A 30 -9.01 -10.19 13.06
C VAL A 30 -10.28 -9.76 13.79
N LEU A 31 -10.63 -8.48 13.78
CA LEU A 31 -11.81 -7.96 14.46
C LEU A 31 -13.10 -8.57 13.89
N CYS A 32 -13.23 -8.64 12.57
CA CYS A 32 -14.40 -9.25 11.91
C CYS A 32 -14.51 -10.75 12.20
N ARG A 33 -13.39 -11.49 12.26
CA ARG A 33 -13.40 -12.91 12.67
C ARG A 33 -13.83 -13.06 14.13
N LYS A 34 -13.33 -12.21 15.03
CA LYS A 34 -13.74 -12.21 16.45
C LYS A 34 -15.22 -11.90 16.63
N ALA A 35 -15.83 -11.14 15.72
CA ALA A 35 -17.26 -10.89 15.69
C ALA A 35 -18.09 -12.05 15.08
N GLY A 36 -17.48 -13.19 14.75
CA GLY A 36 -18.19 -14.38 14.23
C GLY A 36 -18.48 -14.33 12.73
N HIS A 37 -17.70 -13.57 11.95
CA HIS A 37 -17.84 -13.52 10.49
C HIS A 37 -16.81 -14.41 9.78
N GLU A 38 -17.19 -14.92 8.61
CA GLU A 38 -16.29 -15.61 7.69
C GLU A 38 -15.51 -14.54 6.90
N VAL A 39 -14.18 -14.51 7.04
CA VAL A 39 -13.35 -13.42 6.50
C VAL A 39 -12.17 -13.93 5.70
N ALA A 40 -12.13 -13.55 4.43
CA ALA A 40 -10.97 -13.72 3.55
C ALA A 40 -10.17 -12.41 3.48
N LEU A 41 -8.84 -12.52 3.54
CA LEU A 41 -7.92 -11.39 3.42
C LEU A 41 -7.07 -11.56 2.16
N PHE A 42 -7.15 -10.59 1.26
CA PHE A 42 -6.40 -10.55 0.02
C PHE A 42 -5.45 -9.36 0.01
N LEU A 43 -4.15 -9.65 -0.01
CA LEU A 43 -3.10 -8.63 0.01
C LEU A 43 -2.36 -8.66 -1.32
N PHE A 44 -2.45 -7.57 -2.08
CA PHE A 44 -1.76 -7.44 -3.36
C PHE A 44 -0.71 -6.32 -3.38
N PRO A 45 0.16 -6.15 -2.36
CA PRO A 45 1.15 -5.08 -2.40
C PRO A 45 2.10 -5.29 -3.60
N SER A 46 1.99 -4.44 -4.61
CA SER A 46 2.92 -4.41 -5.73
C SER A 46 4.16 -3.63 -5.30
N LYS A 47 5.34 -4.24 -5.51
CA LYS A 47 6.64 -3.56 -5.52
C LYS A 47 7.02 -3.21 -6.95
N GLU A 48 6.08 -2.71 -7.75
CA GLU A 48 6.48 -2.02 -8.98
C GLU A 48 7.49 -0.95 -8.57
N ARG A 49 8.68 -0.97 -9.20
CA ARG A 49 9.73 0.02 -8.93
C ARG A 49 9.07 1.39 -8.93
N ALA A 50 9.32 2.17 -7.88
CA ALA A 50 8.93 3.57 -7.86
C ALA A 50 9.37 4.18 -9.20
N ARG A 51 8.41 4.54 -10.04
CA ARG A 51 8.73 5.19 -11.30
C ARG A 51 9.11 6.60 -10.93
N SER A 52 10.33 6.99 -11.28
CA SER A 52 10.70 8.40 -11.22
C SER A 52 9.74 9.17 -12.12
N LEU A 53 9.00 10.12 -11.56
CA LEU A 53 8.20 11.04 -12.35
C LEU A 53 9.14 11.98 -13.08
N PRO A 54 8.85 12.33 -14.35
CA PRO A 54 9.57 13.42 -15.00
C PRO A 54 9.31 14.68 -14.19
N LEU A 55 10.39 15.26 -13.66
CA LEU A 55 10.31 16.56 -12.99
C LEU A 55 10.24 17.67 -14.05
N PRO A 56 9.40 18.70 -13.85
CA PRO A 56 9.46 19.88 -14.69
C PRO A 56 10.84 20.56 -14.50
N PRO A 57 11.35 21.29 -15.51
CA PRO A 57 12.68 21.92 -15.45
C PRO A 57 12.89 22.74 -14.18
N GLU A 58 11.87 23.47 -13.74
CA GLU A 58 11.87 24.31 -12.54
C GLU A 58 12.10 23.51 -11.26
N ALA A 59 11.75 22.22 -11.23
CA ALA A 59 11.91 21.33 -10.09
C ALA A 59 13.18 20.45 -10.17
N SER A 60 14.02 20.61 -11.20
CA SER A 60 15.21 19.78 -11.42
C SER A 60 16.20 19.83 -10.26
N TYR A 61 16.20 20.92 -9.48
CA TYR A 61 17.03 21.07 -8.28
C TYR A 61 16.71 20.04 -7.18
N LEU A 62 15.56 19.36 -7.25
CA LEU A 62 15.16 18.32 -6.30
C LEU A 62 15.78 16.94 -6.61
N LEU A 63 16.31 16.72 -7.82
CA LEU A 63 16.87 15.43 -8.24
C LEU A 63 17.89 14.85 -7.25
N PRO A 64 18.86 15.62 -6.69
CA PRO A 64 19.82 15.08 -5.73
C PRO A 64 19.22 14.65 -4.39
N SER A 65 18.01 15.13 -4.06
CA SER A 65 17.32 14.86 -2.81
C SER A 65 16.21 13.81 -2.94
N MET A 66 15.97 13.29 -4.15
CA MET A 66 14.99 12.23 -4.36
C MET A 66 15.51 10.92 -3.79
N VAL A 67 14.74 10.32 -2.88
CA VAL A 67 14.99 8.97 -2.37
C VAL A 67 14.35 7.97 -3.36
N PRO A 68 15.09 6.93 -3.82
CA PRO A 68 14.56 5.91 -4.74
C PRO A 68 13.44 5.05 -4.14
#